data_AF-A0A959EHL7-F1
#
_entry.id   AF-A0A959EHL7-F1
#
_cell.length_a   1.000
_cell.length_b   1.000
_cell.length_c   1.000
_cell.angle_alpha   90.00
_cell.angle_beta   90.00
_cell.angle_gamma   90.00
#
_symmetry.space_group_name_H-M   'P 1'
#
loop_
_entity.id
_entity.type
_entity.pdbx_description
1 polymer ?
#
loop_
_entity_poly.entity_id
_entity_poly.type
_entity_poly.pdbx_seq_one_letter_code
_entity_poly.pdbx_strand_id
1 'polypeptide(L)'
;MKYLLLFTASLFSSVLTGQMENPVHWSFESRHIEGNEFELTFNAKIDEGWKTYSPFQEYDEDALAPIPTGIYYDEGDHFEAVGKLQEA
;
A
#
# COMPACT_ATOMS: atom_id res chain seq x y z
N MET A 1 -16.75 45.70 -8.88
CA MET A 1 -17.11 44.46 -9.63
C MET A 1 -15.90 43.65 -10.10
N LYS A 2 -14.88 44.25 -10.74
CA LYS A 2 -13.71 43.50 -11.29
C LYS A 2 -12.97 42.63 -10.25
N TYR A 3 -12.74 43.16 -9.06
CA TYR A 3 -12.01 42.45 -8.00
C TYR A 3 -12.89 41.50 -7.17
N LEU A 4 -14.22 41.63 -7.25
CA LEU A 4 -15.15 40.77 -6.53
C LEU A 4 -15.17 39.36 -7.12
N LEU A 5 -15.18 39.24 -8.44
CA LEU A 5 -15.08 37.96 -9.15
C LEU A 5 -13.76 37.23 -8.86
N LEU A 6 -12.64 37.96 -8.80
CA LEU A 6 -11.33 37.39 -8.47
C LEU A 6 -11.25 36.93 -7.00
N PHE A 7 -11.84 37.70 -6.08
CA PHE A 7 -11.89 37.34 -4.67
C PHE A 7 -12.75 36.08 -4.44
N THR A 8 -13.92 35.98 -5.08
CA THR A 8 -14.78 34.80 -5.01
C THR A 8 -14.11 33.56 -5.63
N ALA A 9 -13.41 33.72 -6.75
CA ALA A 9 -12.65 32.62 -7.36
C ALA A 9 -11.51 32.12 -6.46
N SER A 10 -10.81 33.01 -5.76
CA SER A 10 -9.75 32.66 -4.81
C SER A 10 -10.25 31.94 -3.55
N LEU A 11 -11.49 32.21 -3.12
CA LEU A 11 -12.13 31.48 -2.01
C LEU A 11 -12.60 30.08 -2.43
N PHE A 12 -12.91 29.88 -3.71
CA PHE A 12 -13.28 28.58 -4.26
C PHE A 12 -12.09 27.64 -4.47
N SER A 13 -10.87 28.16 -4.67
CA SER A 13 -9.68 27.30 -4.78
C SER A 13 -9.30 26.62 -3.47
N SER A 14 -9.68 27.18 -2.31
CA SER A 14 -9.39 26.59 -1.00
C SER A 14 -10.28 25.40 -0.61
N VAL A 15 -11.33 25.09 -1.39
CA VAL A 15 -12.20 23.92 -1.16
C VAL A 15 -11.88 22.72 -2.07
N LEU A 16 -10.80 22.78 -2.85
CA LEU A 16 -10.33 21.65 -3.64
C LEU A 16 -9.66 20.62 -2.72
N THR A 17 -10.37 19.53 -2.44
CA THR A 17 -9.82 18.37 -1.74
C THR A 17 -9.23 17.39 -2.77
N GLY A 18 -7.91 17.42 -2.97
CA GLY A 18 -7.17 16.40 -3.72
C GLY A 18 -6.74 15.25 -2.81
N GLN A 19 -7.70 14.54 -2.22
CA GLN A 19 -7.37 13.45 -1.28
C GLN A 19 -6.92 12.23 -2.08
N MET A 20 -5.75 11.69 -1.74
CA MET A 20 -5.29 10.42 -2.27
C MET A 20 -6.18 9.34 -1.67
N GLU A 21 -6.97 8.66 -2.50
CA GLU A 21 -7.74 7.50 -2.07
C GLU A 21 -6.77 6.44 -1.53
N ASN A 22 -7.07 5.88 -0.36
CA ASN A 22 -6.31 4.77 0.22
C ASN A 22 -7.22 3.53 0.34
N PRO A 23 -7.49 2.87 -0.79
CA PRO A 23 -8.49 1.81 -0.90
C PRO A 23 -8.01 0.45 -0.39
N VAL A 24 -6.75 0.35 0.05
CA VAL A 24 -6.17 -0.88 0.58
C VAL A 24 -5.85 -0.68 2.05
N HIS A 25 -6.61 -1.36 2.90
CA HIS A 25 -6.45 -1.31 4.34
C HIS A 25 -5.66 -2.53 4.82
N TRP A 26 -4.42 -2.29 5.23
CA TRP A 26 -3.53 -3.33 5.72
C TRP A 26 -3.68 -3.56 7.22
N SER A 27 -3.70 -4.83 7.63
CA SER A 27 -3.50 -5.25 9.02
C SER A 27 -2.50 -6.39 9.11
N PHE A 28 -1.78 -6.46 10.23
CA PHE A 28 -0.67 -7.37 10.43
C PHE A 28 -0.92 -8.22 11.66
N GLU A 29 -0.72 -9.52 11.54
CA GLU A 29 -0.87 -10.47 12.63
C GLU A 29 0.38 -11.32 12.74
N SER A 30 0.70 -11.74 13.97
CA SER A 30 1.80 -12.65 14.26
C SER A 30 1.29 -13.80 15.12
N ARG A 31 1.59 -15.04 14.73
CA ARG A 31 1.23 -16.24 15.47
C ARG A 31 2.49 -17.00 15.84
N HIS A 32 2.70 -17.22 17.14
CA HIS A 32 3.80 -18.06 17.62
C HIS A 32 3.59 -19.50 17.18
N ILE A 33 4.63 -20.13 16.62
CA ILE A 33 4.63 -21.53 16.21
C ILE A 33 5.32 -22.36 17.29
N GLU A 34 6.64 -22.19 17.42
CA GLU A 34 7.48 -22.85 18.41
C GLU A 34 8.80 -22.08 18.59
N GLY A 35 9.48 -22.27 19.73
CA GLY A 35 10.78 -21.63 19.98
C GLY A 35 10.74 -20.12 19.72
N ASN A 36 11.57 -19.65 18.79
CA ASN A 36 11.63 -18.25 18.32
C ASN A 36 11.00 -18.05 16.92
N GLU A 37 10.18 -19.01 16.45
CA GLU A 37 9.54 -18.97 15.14
C GLU A 37 8.10 -18.44 15.23
N PHE A 38 7.78 -17.52 14.32
CA PHE A 38 6.48 -16.88 14.23
C PHE A 38 6.00 -16.87 12.78
N GLU A 39 4.73 -17.20 12.58
CA GLU A 39 4.03 -16.96 11.33
C GLU A 39 3.53 -15.52 11.29
N LEU A 40 3.78 -14.82 10.18
CA LEU A 40 3.29 -13.46 9.95
C LEU A 40 2.22 -13.47 8.87
N THR A 41 1.08 -12.85 9.15
CA THR A 41 -0.03 -12.70 8.21
C THR A 41 -0.24 -11.23 7.87
N PHE A 42 -0.19 -10.92 6.57
CA PHE A 42 -0.38 -9.59 6.01
C PHE A 42 -1.75 -9.54 5.32
N ASN A 43 -2.73 -8.90 5.96
CA ASN A 43 -4.11 -8.86 5.46
C ASN A 43 -4.37 -7.56 4.69
N ALA A 44 -4.73 -7.65 3.42
CA ALA A 44 -5.20 -6.52 2.62
C ALA A 44 -6.72 -6.56 2.48
N LYS A 45 -7.43 -5.67 3.18
CA LYS A 45 -8.84 -5.43 2.91
C LYS A 45 -8.96 -4.35 1.83
N ILE A 46 -9.46 -4.72 0.66
CA ILE A 46 -9.51 -3.85 -0.51
C ILE A 46 -10.95 -3.38 -0.73
N ASP A 47 -11.13 -2.07 -0.86
CA ASP A 47 -12.42 -1.46 -1.18
C ASP A 47 -12.96 -1.92 -2.54
N GLU A 48 -14.28 -1.93 -2.67
CA GLU A 48 -14.95 -2.41 -3.89
C GLU A 48 -14.49 -1.64 -5.14
N GLY A 49 -14.21 -2.37 -6.22
CA GLY A 49 -13.72 -1.82 -7.48
C GLY A 49 -12.19 -1.67 -7.57
N TRP A 50 -11.48 -1.84 -6.45
CA TRP A 50 -10.02 -1.81 -6.41
C TRP A 50 -9.42 -3.21 -6.42
N LYS A 51 -8.15 -3.29 -6.84
CA LYS A 51 -7.34 -4.52 -6.85
C LYS A 51 -5.90 -4.18 -6.50
N THR A 52 -5.19 -5.14 -5.92
CA THR A 52 -3.73 -5.09 -5.79
C THR A 52 -3.08 -6.06 -6.76
N TYR A 53 -1.78 -5.90 -7.00
CA TYR A 53 -0.98 -6.79 -7.84
C TYR A 53 -0.35 -7.90 -6.99
N SER A 54 -0.24 -9.09 -7.57
CA SER A 54 0.43 -10.22 -6.92
C SER A 54 1.89 -9.88 -6.61
N PRO A 55 2.43 -10.27 -5.45
CA PRO A 55 3.84 -10.06 -5.12
C PRO A 55 4.80 -10.90 -5.98
N PHE A 56 4.28 -11.90 -6.72
CA PHE A 56 5.08 -12.80 -7.55
C PHE A 56 5.15 -12.38 -9.02
N GLN A 57 4.69 -11.17 -9.35
CA GLN A 57 4.67 -10.73 -10.73
C GLN A 57 6.05 -10.25 -11.18
N GLU A 58 6.59 -10.92 -12.20
CA GLU A 58 7.86 -10.57 -12.82
C GLU A 58 7.60 -9.89 -14.17
N TYR A 59 8.38 -8.86 -14.47
CA TYR A 59 8.33 -8.11 -15.73
C TYR A 59 9.74 -7.99 -16.30
N ASP A 60 9.85 -7.88 -17.62
CA ASP A 60 11.11 -7.55 -18.27
C ASP A 60 11.60 -6.16 -17.82
N GLU A 61 12.91 -5.94 -17.78
CA GLU A 61 13.52 -4.71 -17.26
C GLU A 61 13.02 -3.43 -17.94
N ASP A 62 12.66 -3.51 -19.23
CA ASP A 62 12.17 -2.39 -20.03
C ASP A 62 10.64 -2.28 -20.09
N ALA A 63 9.91 -3.12 -19.36
CA ALA A 63 8.45 -3.16 -19.41
C ALA A 63 7.83 -1.99 -18.65
N LEU A 64 6.88 -1.29 -19.29
CA LEU A 64 5.99 -0.33 -18.63
C LEU A 64 4.86 -1.09 -17.94
N ALA A 65 5.15 -1.61 -16.75
CA ALA A 65 4.27 -2.44 -15.96
C ALA A 65 3.97 -1.83 -14.58
N PRO A 66 2.85 -2.19 -13.94
CA PRO A 66 2.57 -1.76 -12.58
C PRO A 66 3.55 -2.38 -11.57
N ILE A 67 3.77 -1.69 -10.46
CA ILE A 67 4.66 -2.19 -9.40
C ILE A 67 3.92 -3.28 -8.62
N PRO A 68 4.52 -4.48 -8.45
CA PRO A 68 3.92 -5.56 -7.66
C PRO A 68 3.90 -5.21 -6.16
N THR A 69 3.02 -5.88 -5.40
CA THR A 69 2.98 -5.69 -3.94
C THR A 69 4.28 -6.21 -3.31
N GLY A 70 4.94 -5.39 -2.49
CA GLY A 70 6.16 -5.78 -1.79
C GLY A 70 5.95 -5.84 -0.27
N ILE A 71 6.41 -6.91 0.36
CA ILE A 71 6.55 -7.02 1.81
C ILE A 71 8.03 -6.83 2.14
N TYR A 72 8.33 -5.76 2.87
CA TYR A 72 9.69 -5.38 3.24
C TYR A 72 9.84 -5.44 4.75
N TYR A 73 11.03 -5.88 5.19
CA TYR A 73 11.41 -5.93 6.59
C TYR A 73 12.56 -4.94 6.80
N ASP A 74 12.61 -4.33 7.98
CA ASP A 74 13.76 -3.52 8.36
C ASP A 74 14.99 -4.41 8.47
N GLU A 75 16.08 -4.05 7.80
CA GLU A 75 17.30 -4.86 7.78
C GLU A 75 17.95 -4.98 9.18
N GLY A 76 18.52 -6.14 9.50
CA GLY A 76 19.38 -6.34 10.68
C GLY A 76 19.36 -7.77 11.25
N ASP A 77 20.16 -8.01 12.28
CA ASP A 77 20.40 -9.35 12.86
C ASP A 77 19.31 -9.80 13.85
N HIS A 78 18.15 -9.15 13.85
CA HIS A 78 17.09 -9.34 14.86
C HIS A 78 16.02 -10.36 14.43
N PHE A 79 16.09 -10.86 13.19
CA PHE A 79 15.26 -11.95 12.69
C PHE A 79 15.97 -12.70 11.56
N GLU A 80 15.45 -13.88 11.25
CA GLU A 80 15.78 -14.63 10.04
C GLU A 80 14.47 -14.96 9.33
N ALA A 81 14.38 -14.69 8.03
CA ALA A 81 13.20 -15.05 7.25
C ALA A 81 13.21 -16.56 6.98
N VAL A 82 12.23 -17.27 7.55
CA VAL A 82 12.05 -18.71 7.33
C VAL A 82 10.94 -18.93 6.30
N GLY A 83 11.25 -19.64 5.22
CA GLY A 83 10.30 -19.98 4.17
C GLY A 83 10.11 -18.90 3.10
N LYS A 84 9.01 -19.01 2.33
CA LYS A 84 8.64 -18.07 1.26
C LYS A 84 7.30 -17.42 1.59
N LEU A 85 7.11 -16.17 1.14
CA LEU A 85 5.81 -15.53 1.14
C LEU A 85 4.78 -16.42 0.41
N GLN A 86 3.56 -16.47 0.93
CA GLN A 86 2.43 -17.16 0.32
C GLN A 86 1.30 -16.16 0.07
N GLU A 87 0.64 -16.28 -1.08
CA GLU A 87 -0.59 -15.53 -1.43
C GLU A 87 -1.77 -16.50 -1.35
N ALA A 88 -2.87 -16.06 -0.74
CA ALA A 88 -4.08 -16.87 -0.51
C ALA A 88 -5.21 -16.47 -1.46
#